data_AF-A0A291LZA7-F1
#
_entry.id   AF-A0A291LZA7-F1
#
_cell.length_a   1.000
_cell.length_b   1.000
_cell.length_c   1.000
_cell.angle_alpha   90.00
_cell.angle_beta   90.00
_cell.angle_gamma   90.00
#
_symmetry.space_group_name_H-M   'P 1'
#
loop_
_entity.id
_entity.type
_entity.pdbx_description
1 polymer ?
#
loop_
_entity_poly.entity_id
_entity_poly.type
_entity_poly.pdbx_seq_one_letter_code
_entity_poly.pdbx_strand_id
1 'polypeptide(L)'
;MTSHQHFPKEFRRAVVERVNRSNGYGWCAYEDIEDFFSEIVDLENLPSADGRYENAAVDLHAHTVWNEDYEFESLLRDARFDPLLMTDPQFKKFVETGLRNDFQRRLLPPNEAGRLHDSSFEGDEGRPIADLIRPMFQSIGFDIVHRTEFGVGVGYQVVSAKVNASNQGRAHSANPAPLQYKGLQFRSKCEIDFFKDIYSAGFLVAPLPVFVHKPTRRRVEPDFVIVKFGIWAIIELDGKAWHNESPADASRRLEPFTDENVRIIRFTDGELASSEGRGRAVSEILRKFENWRMSR
;
A
#
# COMPACT_ATOMS: atom_id res chain seq x y z
N MET A 1 -12.04 42.53 15.55
CA MET A 1 -11.88 42.30 14.11
C MET A 1 -10.94 41.13 13.94
N THR A 2 -11.46 39.92 13.72
CA THR A 2 -10.65 38.73 13.49
C THR A 2 -9.96 38.88 12.13
N SER A 3 -8.62 38.99 12.11
CA SER A 3 -7.88 38.99 10.86
C SER A 3 -8.18 37.69 10.12
N HIS A 4 -8.76 37.78 8.92
CA HIS A 4 -8.88 36.62 8.06
C HIS A 4 -7.45 36.13 7.75
N GLN A 5 -7.12 34.97 8.30
CA GLN A 5 -5.84 34.30 8.09
C GLN A 5 -5.75 33.96 6.60
N HIS A 6 -4.78 34.56 5.92
CA HIS A 6 -4.55 34.35 4.50
C HIS A 6 -3.43 33.33 4.29
N PHE A 7 -3.67 32.28 3.50
CA PHE A 7 -2.64 31.31 3.11
C PHE A 7 -2.01 31.75 1.78
N PRO A 8 -0.72 32.17 1.77
CA PRO A 8 -0.06 32.60 0.54
C PRO A 8 -0.06 31.51 -0.53
N LYS A 9 -0.11 31.90 -1.81
CA LYS A 9 -0.15 30.97 -2.94
C LYS A 9 1.07 30.04 -2.97
N GLU A 10 2.22 30.55 -2.56
CA GLU A 10 3.49 29.85 -2.45
C GLU A 10 3.42 28.75 -1.38
N PHE A 11 2.77 29.04 -0.25
CA PHE A 11 2.51 28.05 0.80
C PHE A 11 1.58 26.94 0.31
N ARG A 12 0.46 27.32 -0.32
CA ARG A 12 -0.49 26.36 -0.90
C ARG A 12 0.18 25.46 -1.94
N ARG A 13 1.01 26.03 -2.80
CA ARG A 13 1.80 25.29 -3.79
C ARG A 13 2.78 24.32 -3.14
N ALA A 14 3.50 24.75 -2.10
CA ALA A 14 4.41 23.89 -1.38
C ALA A 14 3.68 22.70 -0.72
N VAL A 15 2.47 22.92 -0.18
CA VAL A 15 1.60 21.83 0.32
C VAL A 15 1.24 20.87 -0.81
N VAL A 16 0.67 21.35 -1.92
CA VAL A 16 0.25 20.52 -3.07
C VAL A 16 1.42 19.73 -3.67
N GLU A 17 2.57 20.37 -3.88
CA GLU A 17 3.77 19.69 -4.37
C GLU A 17 4.23 18.59 -3.41
N ARG A 18 4.08 18.80 -2.11
CA ARG A 18 4.41 17.78 -1.12
C ARG A 18 3.41 16.64 -1.15
N VAL A 19 2.11 16.91 -1.30
CA VAL A 19 1.09 15.86 -1.50
C VAL A 19 1.45 14.98 -2.68
N ASN A 20 1.71 15.59 -3.84
CA ASN A 20 2.04 14.89 -5.08
C ASN A 20 3.37 14.12 -5.03
N ARG A 21 4.33 14.52 -4.18
CA ARG A 21 5.61 13.81 -4.00
C ARG A 21 5.54 12.68 -2.98
N SER A 22 4.57 12.71 -2.05
CA SER A 22 4.60 11.84 -0.86
C SER A 22 3.90 10.49 -1.04
N ASN A 23 3.20 10.24 -2.16
CA ASN A 23 2.55 8.95 -2.44
C ASN A 23 2.34 8.80 -3.95
N GLY A 24 2.31 7.55 -4.44
CA GLY A 24 1.74 7.23 -5.76
C GLY A 24 0.20 7.11 -5.73
N TYR A 25 -0.45 7.58 -4.67
CA TYR A 25 -1.88 7.38 -4.34
C TYR A 25 -2.52 8.57 -3.58
N GLY A 26 -1.93 9.77 -3.54
CA GLY A 26 -2.54 10.92 -2.86
C GLY A 26 -2.74 10.82 -1.32
N TRP A 27 -3.60 11.70 -0.77
CA TRP A 27 -3.96 11.81 0.66
C TRP A 27 -5.11 10.90 1.11
N CYS A 28 -5.79 10.23 0.18
CA CYS A 28 -6.87 9.30 0.47
C CYS A 28 -6.89 8.15 -0.55
N ALA A 29 -7.48 7.02 -0.16
CA ALA A 29 -7.72 5.92 -1.08
C ALA A 29 -8.78 6.31 -2.12
N TYR A 30 -8.75 5.62 -3.27
CA TYR A 30 -9.57 5.91 -4.44
C TYR A 30 -11.09 5.95 -4.13
N GLU A 31 -11.53 5.01 -3.30
CA GLU A 31 -12.90 4.85 -2.82
C GLU A 31 -13.32 5.87 -1.74
N ASP A 32 -12.37 6.63 -1.18
CA ASP A 32 -12.62 7.68 -0.17
C ASP A 32 -12.51 9.10 -0.75
N ILE A 33 -12.23 9.25 -2.04
CA ILE A 33 -12.03 10.56 -2.68
C ILE A 33 -13.29 11.43 -2.60
N GLU A 34 -14.46 10.82 -2.81
CA GLU A 34 -15.75 11.52 -2.70
C GLU A 34 -15.98 12.03 -1.27
N ASP A 35 -15.83 11.15 -0.28
CA ASP A 35 -15.94 11.50 1.14
C ASP A 35 -14.97 12.63 1.51
N PHE A 36 -13.73 12.57 1.02
CA PHE A 36 -12.71 13.59 1.25
C PHE A 36 -13.15 14.97 0.74
N PHE A 37 -13.62 15.07 -0.51
CA PHE A 37 -14.01 16.35 -1.09
C PHE A 37 -15.37 16.84 -0.57
N SER A 38 -16.27 15.95 -0.18
CA SER A 38 -17.57 16.31 0.43
C SER A 38 -17.42 17.10 1.73
N GLU A 39 -16.31 16.92 2.45
CA GLU A 39 -16.01 17.68 3.66
C GLU A 39 -15.49 19.10 3.40
N ILE A 40 -15.03 19.38 2.17
CA ILE A 40 -14.33 20.60 1.79
C ILE A 40 -15.25 21.50 0.96
N VAL A 41 -16.05 20.89 0.08
CA VAL A 41 -16.96 21.55 -0.84
C VAL A 41 -18.30 20.82 -0.89
N ASP A 42 -19.36 21.57 -1.19
CA ASP A 42 -20.70 21.03 -1.36
C ASP A 42 -20.84 20.41 -2.76
N LEU A 43 -20.53 19.11 -2.86
CA LEU A 43 -20.47 18.38 -4.13
C LEU A 43 -21.83 18.29 -4.85
N GLU A 44 -22.93 18.26 -4.09
CA GLU A 44 -24.29 18.15 -4.63
C GLU A 44 -24.72 19.42 -5.38
N ASN A 45 -24.22 20.57 -4.93
CA ASN A 45 -24.50 21.88 -5.54
C ASN A 45 -23.39 22.38 -6.48
N LEU A 46 -22.28 21.65 -6.58
CA LEU A 46 -21.17 21.99 -7.47
C LEU A 46 -21.41 21.37 -8.86
N PRO A 47 -21.24 22.11 -9.96
CA PRO A 47 -21.47 21.57 -11.29
C PRO A 47 -20.48 20.45 -11.63
N SER A 48 -20.97 19.47 -12.39
CA SER A 48 -20.11 18.46 -13.02
C SER A 48 -19.16 19.10 -14.04
N ALA A 49 -17.92 18.59 -14.15
CA ALA A 49 -17.03 18.94 -15.27
C ALA A 49 -17.36 18.11 -16.51
N ASP A 50 -18.01 16.97 -16.31
CA ASP A 50 -18.55 16.12 -17.35
C ASP A 50 -20.06 16.33 -17.50
N GLY A 51 -20.48 16.90 -18.63
CA GLY A 51 -21.89 17.19 -18.91
C GLY A 51 -22.82 15.98 -18.96
N ARG A 52 -22.31 14.74 -18.83
CA ARG A 52 -23.11 13.52 -18.67
C ARG A 52 -23.72 13.40 -17.26
N TYR A 53 -23.15 14.07 -16.27
CA TYR A 53 -23.56 13.97 -14.87
C TYR A 53 -24.17 15.27 -14.36
N GLU A 54 -25.09 15.13 -13.40
CA GLU A 54 -25.90 16.24 -12.89
C GLU A 54 -25.09 17.19 -12.00
N ASN A 55 -24.17 16.66 -11.19
CA ASN A 55 -23.37 17.42 -10.25
C ASN A 55 -21.99 16.78 -10.04
N ALA A 56 -21.13 17.48 -9.28
CA ALA A 56 -19.78 17.05 -9.02
C ALA A 56 -19.72 15.76 -8.17
N ALA A 57 -20.73 15.45 -7.35
CA ALA A 57 -20.77 14.21 -6.58
C ALA A 57 -20.86 12.99 -7.51
N VAL A 58 -21.84 12.99 -8.43
CA VAL A 58 -22.04 11.89 -9.39
C VAL A 58 -20.88 11.79 -10.37
N ASP A 59 -20.34 12.93 -10.81
CA ASP A 59 -19.16 13.02 -11.67
C ASP A 59 -17.93 12.38 -11.02
N LEU A 60 -17.64 12.78 -9.78
CA LEU A 60 -16.51 12.28 -9.01
C LEU A 60 -16.66 10.77 -8.77
N HIS A 61 -17.82 10.33 -8.30
CA HIS A 61 -18.07 8.91 -8.06
C HIS A 61 -17.95 8.06 -9.34
N ALA A 62 -18.45 8.56 -10.47
CA ALA A 62 -18.35 7.84 -11.74
C ALA A 62 -16.89 7.65 -12.16
N HIS A 63 -16.06 8.68 -12.02
CA HIS A 63 -14.66 8.63 -12.41
C HIS A 63 -13.74 7.95 -11.39
N THR A 64 -14.05 8.04 -10.09
CA THR A 64 -13.23 7.46 -9.01
C THR A 64 -13.75 6.14 -8.45
N VAL A 65 -14.91 5.63 -8.87
CA VAL A 65 -15.40 4.33 -8.37
C VAL A 65 -15.86 3.43 -9.50
N TRP A 66 -16.61 3.96 -10.48
CA TRP A 66 -17.15 3.11 -11.56
C TRP A 66 -16.16 2.87 -12.69
N ASN A 67 -15.41 3.91 -13.09
CA ASN A 67 -14.55 3.87 -14.28
C ASN A 67 -13.06 3.75 -13.95
N GLU A 68 -12.66 4.15 -12.74
CA GLU A 68 -11.26 4.16 -12.29
C GLU A 68 -10.30 4.92 -13.23
N ASP A 69 -10.75 6.06 -13.76
CA ASP A 69 -10.01 6.84 -14.76
C ASP A 69 -9.53 8.23 -14.26
N TYR A 70 -9.81 8.60 -13.01
CA TYR A 70 -9.33 9.84 -12.38
C TYR A 70 -8.44 9.58 -11.16
N GLU A 71 -7.16 9.93 -11.21
CA GLU A 71 -6.28 9.87 -10.03
C GLU A 71 -6.47 11.10 -9.11
N PHE A 72 -6.18 10.96 -7.81
CA PHE A 72 -6.31 12.04 -6.83
C PHE A 72 -5.53 13.31 -7.25
N GLU A 73 -4.33 13.13 -7.78
CA GLU A 73 -3.45 14.18 -8.27
C GLU A 73 -4.03 14.91 -9.50
N SER A 74 -4.84 14.20 -10.29
CA SER A 74 -5.55 14.79 -11.43
C SER A 74 -6.70 15.69 -10.95
N LEU A 75 -7.38 15.29 -9.87
CA LEU A 75 -8.42 16.10 -9.23
C LEU A 75 -7.87 17.39 -8.63
N LEU A 76 -6.64 17.39 -8.10
CA LEU A 76 -6.02 18.63 -7.59
C LEU A 76 -5.74 19.69 -8.69
N ARG A 77 -5.95 19.35 -9.96
CA ARG A 77 -5.86 20.28 -11.11
C ARG A 77 -7.22 20.69 -11.64
N ASP A 78 -8.29 20.03 -11.20
CA ASP A 78 -9.65 20.42 -11.49
C ASP A 78 -9.95 21.73 -10.75
N ALA A 79 -10.49 22.74 -11.45
CA ALA A 79 -10.77 24.04 -10.85
C ALA A 79 -11.72 23.97 -9.64
N ARG A 80 -12.54 22.90 -9.56
CA ARG A 80 -13.45 22.59 -8.45
C ARG A 80 -12.73 22.19 -7.17
N PHE A 81 -11.55 21.58 -7.32
CA PHE A 81 -10.81 20.90 -6.25
C PHE A 81 -9.37 21.40 -6.09
N ASP A 82 -8.91 22.34 -6.93
CA ASP A 82 -7.56 22.89 -6.90
C ASP A 82 -7.31 23.71 -5.62
N PRO A 83 -6.39 23.26 -4.74
CA PRO A 83 -6.08 23.96 -3.49
C PRO A 83 -5.48 25.37 -3.69
N LEU A 84 -4.99 25.68 -4.90
CA LEU A 84 -4.54 27.03 -5.28
C LEU A 84 -5.71 27.98 -5.58
N LEU A 85 -6.90 27.45 -5.89
CA LEU A 85 -8.11 28.22 -6.21
C LEU A 85 -9.12 28.24 -5.06
N MET A 86 -8.98 27.34 -4.08
CA MET A 86 -9.81 27.31 -2.87
C MET A 86 -9.78 28.63 -2.09
N THR A 87 -10.88 28.97 -1.43
CA THR A 87 -10.88 30.02 -0.39
C THR A 87 -9.99 29.63 0.79
N ASP A 88 -9.53 30.57 1.61
CA ASP A 88 -8.72 30.25 2.80
C ASP A 88 -9.41 29.25 3.75
N PRO A 89 -10.73 29.35 4.04
CA PRO A 89 -11.44 28.34 4.82
C PRO A 89 -11.45 26.95 4.16
N GLN A 90 -11.70 26.87 2.85
CA GLN A 90 -11.67 25.60 2.12
C GLN A 90 -10.27 24.99 2.12
N PHE A 91 -9.24 25.80 1.91
CA PHE A 91 -7.86 25.33 1.93
C PHE A 91 -7.45 24.84 3.32
N LYS A 92 -7.82 25.56 4.38
CA LYS A 92 -7.64 25.10 5.77
C LYS A 92 -8.32 23.74 5.99
N LYS A 93 -9.58 23.61 5.54
CA LYS A 93 -10.34 22.37 5.65
C LYS A 93 -9.71 21.24 4.83
N PHE A 94 -9.21 21.51 3.62
CA PHE A 94 -8.48 20.56 2.78
C PHE A 94 -7.25 20.01 3.51
N VAL A 95 -6.43 20.88 4.11
CA VAL A 95 -5.28 20.43 4.90
C VAL A 95 -5.73 19.67 6.15
N GLU A 96 -6.69 20.19 6.91
CA GLU A 96 -7.20 19.50 8.11
C GLU A 96 -7.74 18.11 7.80
N THR A 97 -8.54 17.98 6.74
CA THR A 97 -9.08 16.70 6.27
C THR A 97 -7.97 15.78 5.77
N GLY A 98 -6.99 16.29 5.01
CA GLY A 98 -5.82 15.51 4.58
C GLY A 98 -4.88 15.09 5.70
N LEU A 99 -4.87 15.82 6.80
CA LEU A 99 -4.13 15.50 8.03
C LEU A 99 -4.93 14.61 8.99
N ARG A 100 -6.23 14.39 8.73
CA ARG A 100 -7.02 13.52 9.59
C ARG A 100 -6.61 12.06 9.38
N ASN A 101 -6.53 11.40 10.52
CA ASN A 101 -6.12 10.02 10.64
C ASN A 101 -7.05 9.04 9.91
N ASP A 102 -8.32 9.34 9.68
CA ASP A 102 -9.24 8.43 8.97
C ASP A 102 -8.93 8.29 7.48
N PHE A 103 -8.59 9.40 6.81
CA PHE A 103 -8.12 9.37 5.42
C PHE A 103 -6.66 8.87 5.34
N GLN A 104 -5.81 9.27 6.27
CA GLN A 104 -4.42 8.80 6.32
C GLN A 104 -4.26 7.32 6.71
N ARG A 105 -5.15 6.77 7.56
CA ARG A 105 -5.10 5.35 7.99
C ARG A 105 -5.54 4.39 6.90
N ARG A 106 -6.36 4.82 5.94
CA ARG A 106 -6.83 3.97 4.83
C ARG A 106 -5.83 3.90 3.68
N LEU A 107 -4.81 4.76 3.71
CA LEU A 107 -3.59 4.63 2.88
C LEU A 107 -2.61 3.56 3.41
N LEU A 108 -2.83 3.02 4.62
CA LEU A 108 -1.96 2.02 5.23
C LEU A 108 -2.69 0.68 5.35
N PRO A 109 -2.08 -0.46 4.98
CA PRO A 109 -2.66 -1.76 5.32
C PRO A 109 -2.71 -1.91 6.85
N PRO A 110 -3.81 -2.44 7.44
CA PRO A 110 -3.91 -2.61 8.87
C PRO A 110 -2.90 -3.64 9.39
N ASN A 111 -2.39 -3.48 10.62
CA ASN A 111 -1.69 -4.57 11.31
C ASN A 111 -2.70 -5.49 12.05
N GLU A 112 -2.30 -6.75 12.28
CA GLU A 112 -3.15 -7.85 12.82
C GLU A 112 -3.75 -7.63 14.21
N ALA A 113 -3.43 -6.53 14.91
CA ALA A 113 -3.87 -6.30 16.29
C ALA A 113 -4.83 -5.11 16.46
N GLY A 114 -5.19 -4.40 15.37
CA GLY A 114 -6.04 -3.20 15.46
C GLY A 114 -5.44 -2.08 16.31
N ARG A 115 -4.11 -2.06 16.50
CA ARG A 115 -3.41 -0.96 17.18
C ARG A 115 -2.80 -0.02 16.14
N LEU A 116 -3.07 1.26 16.35
CA LEU A 116 -2.47 2.36 15.60
C LEU A 116 -0.94 2.26 15.66
N HIS A 117 -0.29 2.43 14.51
CA HIS A 117 1.04 3.03 14.52
C HIS A 117 0.87 4.43 15.13
N ASP A 118 1.22 4.56 16.41
CA ASP A 118 1.82 5.79 16.86
C ASP A 118 3.24 5.79 16.29
N SER A 119 3.58 6.83 15.53
CA SER A 119 4.83 7.05 14.78
C SER A 119 5.14 6.15 13.57
N SER A 120 5.77 6.78 12.57
CA SER A 120 6.44 6.26 11.38
C SER A 120 5.58 5.68 10.24
N PHE A 121 5.12 6.56 9.34
CA PHE A 121 4.99 6.20 7.93
C PHE A 121 6.02 6.99 7.14
N GLU A 122 6.96 6.25 6.55
CA GLU A 122 8.22 6.74 6.00
C GLU A 122 8.09 7.05 4.51
N GLY A 123 8.03 8.34 4.17
CA GLY A 123 8.29 8.86 2.82
C GLY A 123 9.50 9.82 2.85
N ASP A 124 10.43 9.57 1.94
CA ASP A 124 11.76 10.18 1.66
C ASP A 124 12.78 10.33 2.81
N GLU A 125 12.38 10.40 4.08
CA GLU A 125 13.28 10.35 5.26
C GLU A 125 12.58 9.89 6.55
N GLY A 126 11.62 8.98 6.48
CA GLY A 126 11.10 8.36 7.70
C GLY A 126 10.18 9.19 8.61
N ARG A 127 9.71 10.36 8.17
CA ARG A 127 8.89 11.26 8.99
C ARG A 127 7.42 11.21 8.57
N PRO A 128 6.45 11.11 9.52
CA PRO A 128 5.04 11.31 9.25
C PRO A 128 4.81 12.62 8.47
N ILE A 129 3.88 12.62 7.51
CA ILE A 129 3.50 13.84 6.76
C ILE A 129 3.18 14.99 7.72
N ALA A 130 2.49 14.71 8.84
CA ALA A 130 2.25 15.70 9.90
C ALA A 130 3.55 16.34 10.44
N ASP A 131 4.63 15.57 10.63
CA ASP A 131 5.91 16.06 11.14
C ASP A 131 6.77 16.77 10.08
N LEU A 132 6.47 16.53 8.80
CA LEU A 132 7.07 17.24 7.67
C LEU A 132 6.43 18.61 7.42
N ILE A 133 5.10 18.74 7.63
CA ILE A 133 4.39 19.98 7.35
C ILE A 133 4.22 20.83 8.63
N ARG A 134 4.32 20.25 9.83
CA ARG A 134 4.25 20.99 11.11
C ARG A 134 5.25 22.16 11.21
N PRO A 135 6.53 22.04 10.78
CA PRO A 135 7.44 23.19 10.74
C PRO A 135 6.98 24.30 9.78
N MET A 136 6.33 23.92 8.67
CA MET A 136 5.75 24.88 7.72
C MET A 136 4.50 25.57 8.29
N PHE A 137 3.67 24.88 9.07
CA PHE A 137 2.52 25.48 9.75
C PHE A 137 2.94 26.39 10.92
N GLN A 138 3.95 25.99 11.68
CA GLN A 138 4.51 26.80 12.78
C GLN A 138 5.15 28.10 12.26
N SER A 139 5.81 28.08 11.09
CA SER A 139 6.42 29.28 10.51
C SER A 139 5.41 30.33 10.02
N ILE A 140 4.14 29.96 9.85
CA ILE A 140 3.03 30.86 9.54
C ILE A 140 2.08 31.08 10.74
N GLY A 141 2.49 30.68 11.95
CA GLY A 141 1.75 30.94 13.19
C GLY A 141 0.56 30.02 13.45
N PHE A 142 0.54 28.81 12.88
CA PHE A 142 -0.47 27.79 13.14
C PHE A 142 0.04 26.72 14.12
N ASP A 143 -0.69 26.50 15.21
CA ASP A 143 -0.48 25.38 16.12
C ASP A 143 -1.45 24.23 15.80
N ILE A 144 -0.90 23.08 15.37
CA ILE A 144 -1.68 21.86 15.17
C ILE A 144 -1.86 21.20 16.55
N VAL A 145 -2.99 21.46 17.19
CA VAL A 145 -3.36 20.80 18.46
C VAL A 145 -3.99 19.44 18.15
N HIS A 146 -3.24 18.37 18.37
CA HIS A 146 -3.80 17.01 18.37
C HIS A 146 -4.66 16.83 19.63
N ARG A 147 -5.99 16.88 19.49
CA ARG A 147 -6.90 16.44 20.56
C ARG A 147 -7.19 14.95 20.41
N THR A 148 -6.61 14.14 21.29
CA THR A 148 -7.10 12.80 21.58
C THR A 148 -8.02 12.87 22.80
N GLU A 149 -9.33 12.97 22.57
CA GLU A 149 -10.33 12.81 23.62
C GLU A 149 -11.09 11.49 23.41
N PHE A 150 -11.03 10.63 24.43
CA PHE A 150 -11.84 9.40 24.54
C PHE A 150 -13.30 9.77 24.87
N GLY A 151 -14.26 9.16 24.18
CA GLY A 151 -15.69 9.17 24.52
C GLY A 151 -16.43 8.03 23.82
N VAL A 152 -17.13 7.19 24.60
CA VAL A 152 -17.80 5.95 24.17
C VAL A 152 -19.22 6.21 23.67
N GLY A 153 -19.57 5.59 22.53
CA GLY A 153 -20.84 4.87 22.30
C GLY A 153 -21.87 5.50 21.33
N VAL A 154 -22.15 4.82 20.20
CA VAL A 154 -23.47 4.32 19.70
C VAL A 154 -23.19 3.34 18.54
N GLY A 155 -23.87 2.19 18.49
CA GLY A 155 -23.60 1.10 17.54
C GLY A 155 -24.54 1.01 16.34
N TYR A 156 -24.16 0.23 15.32
CA TYR A 156 -25.06 -0.36 14.32
C TYR A 156 -24.58 -1.75 13.83
N GLN A 157 -25.60 -2.49 13.44
CA GLN A 157 -25.80 -3.83 12.85
C GLN A 157 -24.66 -4.46 12.04
N VAL A 158 -24.38 -5.75 12.31
CA VAL A 158 -23.56 -6.62 11.47
C VAL A 158 -24.29 -6.91 10.16
N VAL A 159 -23.72 -6.51 9.02
CA VAL A 159 -24.02 -7.11 7.71
C VAL A 159 -22.75 -7.22 6.84
N SER A 160 -22.41 -8.48 6.56
CA SER A 160 -21.51 -9.01 5.51
C SER A 160 -19.99 -8.90 5.71
N ALA A 161 -19.31 -9.96 5.26
CA ALA A 161 -18.00 -10.43 5.72
C ALA A 161 -16.86 -9.43 5.52
N LYS A 162 -16.01 -9.29 6.55
CA LYS A 162 -14.63 -8.77 6.39
C LYS A 162 -13.94 -9.57 5.30
N VAL A 163 -13.78 -8.98 4.12
CA VAL A 163 -12.85 -9.51 3.12
C VAL A 163 -11.46 -9.21 3.66
N ASN A 164 -10.76 -10.25 4.14
CA ASN A 164 -9.32 -10.18 4.38
C ASN A 164 -8.64 -10.00 3.02
N ALA A 165 -8.55 -8.76 2.53
CA ALA A 165 -7.88 -8.43 1.30
C ALA A 165 -6.36 -8.50 1.54
N SER A 166 -5.76 -9.66 1.27
CA SER A 166 -4.32 -9.77 1.05
C SER A 166 -4.04 -9.50 -0.43
N ASN A 167 -2.93 -8.84 -0.76
CA ASN A 167 -2.43 -8.76 -2.15
C ASN A 167 -1.95 -10.12 -2.70
N GLN A 168 -2.02 -11.16 -1.88
CA GLN A 168 -1.76 -12.54 -2.25
C GLN A 168 -2.97 -13.07 -2.99
N GLY A 169 -2.76 -13.41 -4.26
CA GLY A 169 -3.76 -14.11 -5.02
C GLY A 169 -3.92 -15.53 -4.48
N ARG A 170 -5.13 -16.07 -4.60
CA ARG A 170 -5.40 -17.49 -4.34
C ARG A 170 -5.51 -18.20 -5.69
N ALA A 171 -4.38 -18.54 -6.29
CA ALA A 171 -4.38 -19.26 -7.56
C ALA A 171 -4.57 -20.77 -7.37
N HIS A 172 -4.19 -21.30 -6.21
CA HIS A 172 -4.17 -22.75 -5.97
C HIS A 172 -5.27 -23.19 -4.99
N SER A 173 -6.47 -23.54 -5.49
CA SER A 173 -7.58 -24.03 -4.66
C SER A 173 -7.28 -25.35 -3.93
N ALA A 174 -6.32 -26.15 -4.42
CA ALA A 174 -5.94 -27.45 -3.86
C ALA A 174 -4.80 -27.37 -2.82
N ASN A 175 -4.17 -26.21 -2.64
CA ASN A 175 -3.10 -26.02 -1.65
C ASN A 175 -3.38 -24.74 -0.84
N PRO A 176 -4.38 -24.79 0.05
CA PRO A 176 -4.78 -23.61 0.81
C PRO A 176 -3.61 -23.09 1.66
N ALA A 177 -3.56 -21.78 1.86
CA ALA A 177 -2.64 -21.12 2.80
C ALA A 177 -3.40 -20.81 4.11
N PRO A 178 -3.53 -21.79 5.04
CA PRO A 178 -4.38 -21.63 6.21
C PRO A 178 -3.73 -20.80 7.31
N LEU A 179 -2.40 -20.68 7.31
CA LEU A 179 -1.67 -19.97 8.34
C LEU A 179 -1.64 -18.48 8.01
N GLN A 180 -1.71 -17.63 9.03
CA GLN A 180 -1.61 -16.18 8.87
C GLN A 180 -0.51 -15.63 9.77
N TYR A 181 0.20 -14.63 9.25
CA TYR A 181 1.16 -13.83 9.99
C TYR A 181 1.28 -12.42 9.37
N LYS A 182 1.09 -11.39 10.17
CA LYS A 182 1.02 -9.97 9.76
C LYS A 182 0.09 -9.67 8.58
N GLY A 183 -1.08 -10.33 8.51
CA GLY A 183 -2.10 -10.14 7.48
C GLY A 183 -1.79 -10.88 6.19
N LEU A 184 -0.69 -11.65 6.16
CA LEU A 184 -0.26 -12.46 5.04
C LEU A 184 -0.54 -13.93 5.34
N GLN A 185 -0.95 -14.66 4.31
CA GLN A 185 -1.23 -16.08 4.28
C GLN A 185 0.04 -16.86 3.94
N PHE A 186 0.19 -18.02 4.59
CA PHE A 186 1.30 -18.96 4.39
C PHE A 186 0.76 -20.39 4.40
N ARG A 187 1.44 -21.29 3.70
CA ARG A 187 1.08 -22.71 3.63
C ARG A 187 1.78 -23.52 4.73
N SER A 188 2.90 -23.02 5.26
CA SER A 188 3.66 -23.73 6.30
C SER A 188 4.29 -22.80 7.36
N LYS A 189 4.62 -23.37 8.52
CA LYS A 189 5.38 -22.66 9.57
C LYS A 189 6.81 -22.34 9.12
N CYS A 190 7.37 -23.20 8.26
CA CYS A 190 8.68 -22.99 7.63
C CYS A 190 8.68 -21.69 6.80
N GLU A 191 7.65 -21.47 5.99
CA GLU A 191 7.47 -20.23 5.22
C GLU A 191 7.36 -19.00 6.13
N ILE A 192 6.60 -19.05 7.22
CA ILE A 192 6.49 -17.93 8.17
C ILE A 192 7.85 -17.58 8.79
N ASP A 193 8.62 -18.60 9.18
CA ASP A 193 9.91 -18.38 9.81
C ASP A 193 10.95 -17.88 8.81
N PHE A 194 10.95 -18.43 7.59
CA PHE A 194 11.77 -17.92 6.51
C PHE A 194 11.42 -16.48 6.15
N PHE A 195 10.13 -16.13 6.06
CA PHE A 195 9.64 -14.78 5.84
C PHE A 195 10.19 -13.80 6.88
N LYS A 196 10.13 -14.16 8.17
CA LYS A 196 10.68 -13.30 9.24
C LYS A 196 12.17 -13.07 9.07
N ASP A 197 12.93 -14.10 8.76
CA ASP A 197 14.39 -14.02 8.66
C ASP A 197 14.80 -13.20 7.42
N ILE A 198 14.16 -13.41 6.27
CA ILE A 198 14.49 -12.68 5.03
C ILE A 198 14.00 -11.22 5.08
N TYR A 199 12.83 -10.95 5.68
CA TYR A 199 12.32 -9.59 5.92
C TYR A 199 13.25 -8.82 6.86
N SER A 200 13.71 -9.45 7.95
CA SER A 200 14.66 -8.85 8.90
C SER A 200 16.02 -8.55 8.27
N ALA A 201 16.40 -9.28 7.21
CA ALA A 201 17.60 -8.99 6.41
C ALA A 201 17.41 -7.83 5.40
N GLY A 202 16.28 -7.12 5.46
CA GLY A 202 15.99 -5.91 4.69
C GLY A 202 15.72 -6.18 3.21
N PHE A 203 15.09 -7.31 2.89
CA PHE A 203 14.51 -7.56 1.57
C PHE A 203 13.07 -7.03 1.52
N LEU A 204 12.62 -6.55 0.36
CA LEU A 204 11.20 -6.48 0.06
C LEU A 204 10.73 -7.89 -0.28
N VAL A 205 9.61 -8.32 0.27
CA VAL A 205 9.16 -9.72 0.20
C VAL A 205 7.67 -9.75 -0.13
N ALA A 206 7.32 -10.48 -1.18
CA ALA A 206 5.96 -10.83 -1.53
C ALA A 206 5.79 -12.35 -1.36
N PRO A 207 5.13 -12.84 -0.30
CA PRO A 207 4.78 -14.25 -0.16
C PRO A 207 3.57 -14.59 -1.02
N LEU A 208 3.55 -15.78 -1.63
CA LEU A 208 2.44 -16.28 -2.47
C LEU A 208 1.88 -15.28 -3.51
N PRO A 209 2.73 -14.52 -4.25
CA PRO A 209 2.23 -13.64 -5.30
C PRO A 209 1.68 -14.47 -6.46
N VAL A 210 0.62 -13.99 -7.11
CA VAL A 210 0.06 -14.66 -8.29
C VAL A 210 0.44 -13.92 -9.55
N PHE A 211 1.14 -14.63 -10.44
CA PHE A 211 1.48 -14.17 -11.78
C PHE A 211 0.55 -14.80 -12.80
N VAL A 212 0.17 -14.03 -13.82
CA VAL A 212 -0.60 -14.53 -14.96
C VAL A 212 0.28 -14.48 -16.20
N HIS A 213 0.60 -15.65 -16.75
CA HIS A 213 1.35 -15.73 -18.00
C HIS A 213 0.38 -15.68 -19.18
N LYS A 214 0.29 -14.51 -19.84
CA LYS A 214 -0.69 -14.23 -20.91
C LYS A 214 -0.72 -15.28 -22.04
N PRO A 215 0.41 -15.77 -22.58
CA PRO A 215 0.41 -16.77 -23.66
C PRO A 215 -0.28 -18.08 -23.29
N THR A 216 -0.09 -18.55 -22.05
CA THR A 216 -0.67 -19.82 -21.58
C THR A 216 -1.92 -19.65 -20.73
N ARG A 217 -2.27 -18.40 -20.37
CA ARG A 217 -3.27 -18.03 -19.34
C ARG A 217 -3.07 -18.75 -18.01
N ARG A 218 -1.87 -19.27 -17.77
CA ARG A 218 -1.55 -20.04 -16.57
C ARG A 218 -1.30 -19.06 -15.43
N ARG A 219 -1.92 -19.35 -14.29
CA ARG A 219 -1.58 -18.70 -13.02
C ARG A 219 -0.40 -19.44 -12.39
N VAL A 220 0.61 -18.69 -11.98
CA VAL A 220 1.79 -19.22 -11.30
C VAL A 220 1.92 -18.52 -9.96
N GLU A 221 2.02 -19.31 -8.89
CA GLU A 221 2.09 -18.83 -7.51
C GLU A 221 3.37 -19.41 -6.86
N PRO A 222 4.52 -18.72 -6.97
CA PRO A 222 5.72 -19.11 -6.23
C PRO A 222 5.56 -18.87 -4.73
N ASP A 223 6.44 -19.46 -3.93
CA ASP A 223 6.38 -19.28 -2.47
C ASP A 223 6.72 -17.84 -2.07
N PHE A 224 7.79 -17.28 -2.66
CA PHE A 224 8.13 -15.87 -2.49
C PHE A 224 8.68 -15.25 -3.76
N VAL A 225 8.43 -13.95 -3.91
CA VAL A 225 9.26 -13.04 -4.69
C VAL A 225 9.96 -12.09 -3.73
N ILE A 226 11.26 -11.93 -3.89
CA ILE A 226 12.07 -11.02 -3.08
C ILE A 226 12.77 -9.99 -3.96
N VAL A 227 12.91 -8.77 -3.44
CA VAL A 227 13.58 -7.66 -4.13
C VAL A 227 14.58 -7.00 -3.19
N LYS A 228 15.80 -6.76 -3.70
CA LYS A 228 16.84 -5.98 -3.04
C LYS A 228 17.77 -5.40 -4.11
N PHE A 229 18.23 -4.16 -3.92
CA PHE A 229 19.11 -3.45 -4.87
C PHE A 229 18.54 -3.33 -6.31
N GLY A 230 17.21 -3.26 -6.46
CA GLY A 230 16.55 -3.26 -7.77
C GLY A 230 16.74 -4.57 -8.55
N ILE A 231 17.11 -5.65 -7.88
CA ILE A 231 17.17 -7.02 -8.40
C ILE A 231 16.04 -7.78 -7.74
N TRP A 232 15.41 -8.68 -8.49
CA TRP A 232 14.36 -9.53 -7.98
C TRP A 232 14.67 -11.00 -8.28
N ALA A 233 14.17 -11.88 -7.41
CA ALA A 233 14.29 -13.31 -7.54
C ALA A 233 13.06 -14.01 -6.95
N ILE A 234 12.80 -15.22 -7.44
CA ILE A 234 11.82 -16.14 -6.88
C ILE A 234 12.53 -17.05 -5.87
N ILE A 235 11.88 -17.29 -4.73
CA ILE A 235 12.27 -18.31 -3.77
C ILE A 235 11.19 -19.40 -3.74
N GLU A 236 11.61 -20.66 -3.81
CA GLU A 236 10.75 -21.83 -3.60
C GLU A 236 11.28 -22.62 -2.39
N LEU A 237 10.37 -22.99 -1.50
CA LEU A 237 10.60 -23.79 -0.31
C LEU A 237 10.03 -25.19 -0.55
N ASP A 238 10.91 -26.13 -0.89
CA ASP A 238 10.53 -27.49 -1.22
C ASP A 238 10.18 -28.29 0.06
N GLY A 239 8.88 -28.36 0.35
CA GLY A 239 8.36 -29.07 1.50
C GLY A 239 8.17 -30.57 1.30
N LYS A 240 8.55 -31.42 2.28
CA LYS A 240 8.41 -32.89 2.14
C LYS A 240 6.96 -33.40 2.22
N ALA A 241 6.03 -32.60 2.73
CA ALA A 241 4.73 -33.09 3.19
C ALA A 241 3.56 -32.93 2.18
N TRP A 242 3.70 -32.14 1.11
CA TRP A 242 2.56 -31.78 0.25
C TRP A 242 2.89 -31.70 -1.25
N HIS A 243 3.99 -32.28 -1.70
CA HIS A 243 4.30 -32.37 -3.13
C HIS A 243 3.64 -33.61 -3.74
N ASN A 244 2.36 -33.47 -4.10
CA ASN A 244 1.74 -34.35 -5.12
C ASN A 244 2.14 -33.91 -6.55
N GLU A 245 2.86 -32.80 -6.71
CA GLU A 245 3.44 -32.40 -8.01
C GLU A 245 4.74 -33.16 -8.26
N SER A 246 4.90 -33.70 -9.47
CA SER A 246 6.18 -34.27 -9.87
C SER A 246 7.24 -33.16 -10.02
N PRO A 247 8.54 -33.46 -9.86
CA PRO A 247 9.61 -32.50 -10.15
C PRO A 247 9.54 -31.90 -11.56
N ALA A 248 8.95 -32.63 -12.52
CA ALA A 248 8.69 -32.15 -13.87
C ALA A 248 7.57 -31.10 -13.90
N ASP A 249 6.50 -31.28 -13.12
CA ASP A 249 5.40 -30.32 -13.04
C ASP A 249 5.80 -29.04 -12.29
N ALA A 250 6.59 -29.17 -11.23
CA ALA A 250 7.18 -28.04 -10.51
C ALA A 250 8.17 -27.25 -11.39
N SER A 251 8.93 -27.93 -12.26
CA SER A 251 9.80 -27.27 -13.24
C SER A 251 8.98 -26.57 -14.33
N ARG A 252 7.96 -27.25 -14.88
CA ARG A 252 7.06 -26.68 -15.88
C ARG A 252 6.26 -25.49 -15.33
N ARG A 253 6.02 -25.42 -14.02
CA ARG A 253 5.34 -24.30 -13.36
C ARG A 253 6.14 -23.01 -13.43
N LEU A 254 7.46 -23.10 -13.32
CA LEU A 254 8.35 -21.93 -13.31
C LEU A 254 8.97 -21.61 -14.67
N GLU A 255 8.69 -22.41 -15.70
CA GLU A 255 9.09 -22.16 -17.10
C GLU A 255 8.86 -20.69 -17.53
N PRO A 256 7.70 -20.06 -17.29
CA PRO A 256 7.48 -18.67 -17.68
C PRO A 256 8.47 -17.68 -17.05
N PHE A 257 8.98 -17.99 -15.87
CA PHE A 257 9.96 -17.14 -15.19
C PHE A 257 11.36 -17.41 -15.73
N THR A 258 11.72 -18.66 -15.98
CA THR A 258 13.02 -18.98 -16.56
C THR A 258 13.16 -18.43 -17.99
N ASP A 259 12.07 -18.45 -18.77
CA ASP A 259 12.04 -17.86 -20.12
C ASP A 259 12.30 -16.35 -20.10
N GLU A 260 11.82 -15.67 -19.06
CA GLU A 260 12.03 -14.25 -18.80
C GLU A 260 13.34 -13.96 -18.03
N ASN A 261 14.24 -14.94 -17.94
CA ASN A 261 15.53 -14.86 -17.22
C ASN A 261 15.40 -14.44 -15.74
N VAL A 262 14.27 -14.79 -15.12
CA VAL A 262 14.06 -14.56 -13.69
C VAL A 262 14.88 -15.55 -12.89
N ARG A 263 15.53 -15.04 -11.86
CA ARG A 263 16.40 -15.84 -10.99
C ARG A 263 15.54 -16.61 -10.00
N ILE A 264 15.82 -17.90 -9.86
CA ILE A 264 15.10 -18.79 -8.95
C ILE A 264 16.11 -19.39 -7.97
N ILE A 265 15.79 -19.34 -6.68
CA ILE A 265 16.57 -19.97 -5.60
C ILE A 265 15.64 -20.94 -4.88
N ARG A 266 16.12 -22.16 -4.62
CA ARG A 266 15.34 -23.20 -3.93
C ARG A 266 16.02 -23.63 -2.65
N PHE A 267 15.22 -23.90 -1.62
CA PHE A 267 15.67 -24.50 -0.37
C PHE A 267 14.72 -25.63 0.02
N THR A 268 15.25 -26.70 0.59
CA THR A 268 14.46 -27.79 1.13
C THR A 268 14.03 -27.50 2.58
N ASP A 269 12.94 -28.13 3.03
CA ASP A 269 12.53 -28.10 4.45
C ASP A 269 13.68 -28.49 5.40
N GLY A 270 14.54 -29.42 4.99
CA GLY A 270 15.67 -29.86 5.81
C GLY A 270 16.72 -28.77 6.02
N GLU A 271 16.96 -27.94 5.01
CA GLU A 271 17.90 -26.80 5.10
C GLU A 271 17.36 -25.69 5.99
N LEU A 272 16.03 -25.54 6.07
CA LEU A 272 15.36 -24.48 6.82
C LEU A 272 14.82 -24.92 8.19
N ALA A 273 15.04 -26.18 8.56
CA ALA A 273 14.51 -26.79 9.77
C ALA A 273 14.97 -26.12 11.07
N SER A 274 16.14 -25.48 11.07
CA SER A 274 16.70 -24.79 12.23
C SER A 274 16.95 -23.31 11.96
N SER A 275 16.98 -22.50 13.03
CA SER A 275 17.32 -21.08 12.92
C SER A 275 18.71 -20.86 12.30
N GLU A 276 19.66 -21.75 12.58
CA GLU A 276 21.00 -21.69 12.00
C GLU A 276 20.98 -22.00 10.49
N GLY A 277 20.21 -23.01 10.09
CA GLY A 277 20.00 -23.36 8.68
C GLY A 277 19.38 -22.20 7.89
N ARG A 278 18.34 -21.57 8.44
CA ARG A 278 17.73 -20.38 7.83
C ARG A 278 18.69 -19.19 7.78
N GLY A 279 19.48 -18.96 8.83
CA GLY A 279 20.52 -17.92 8.84
C GLY A 279 21.55 -18.12 7.73
N ARG A 280 21.97 -19.37 7.46
CA ARG A 280 22.83 -19.70 6.32
C ARG A 280 22.15 -19.43 4.98
N ALA A 281 20.89 -19.85 4.81
CA ALA A 281 20.12 -19.61 3.59
C ALA A 281 19.98 -18.12 3.28
N VAL A 282 19.62 -17.30 4.27
CA VAL A 282 19.52 -15.82 4.12
C VAL A 282 20.87 -15.21 3.75
N SER A 283 21.96 -15.67 4.37
CA SER A 283 23.32 -15.20 4.05
C SER A 283 23.72 -15.57 2.61
N GLU A 284 23.35 -16.77 2.16
CA GLU A 284 23.59 -17.19 0.78
C GLU A 284 22.82 -16.32 -0.22
N ILE A 285 21.53 -16.03 0.06
CA ILE A 285 20.70 -15.16 -0.79
C ILE A 285 21.34 -13.77 -0.88
N LEU A 286 21.72 -13.18 0.25
CA LEU A 286 22.34 -11.86 0.28
C LEU A 286 23.62 -11.82 -0.58
N ARG A 287 24.49 -12.82 -0.43
CA ARG A 287 25.70 -12.96 -1.24
C ARG A 287 25.40 -13.07 -2.73
N LYS A 288 24.36 -13.82 -3.13
CA LYS A 288 23.96 -13.91 -4.55
C LYS A 288 23.51 -12.53 -5.07
N PHE A 289 22.70 -11.79 -4.30
CA PHE A 289 22.23 -10.46 -4.68
C PHE A 289 23.36 -9.44 -4.78
N GLU A 290 24.34 -9.48 -3.87
CA GLU A 290 25.54 -8.65 -3.96
C GLU A 290 26.34 -8.96 -5.22
N ASN A 291 26.58 -10.24 -5.52
CA ASN A 291 27.26 -10.63 -6.74
C ASN A 291 26.51 -10.17 -8.01
N TRP A 292 25.19 -10.33 -8.05
CA TRP A 292 24.38 -9.88 -9.17
C TRP A 292 24.36 -8.36 -9.33
N ARG A 293 24.43 -7.62 -8.21
CA ARG A 293 24.56 -6.16 -8.21
C ARG A 293 25.89 -5.73 -8.81
N MET A 294 26.98 -6.43 -8.48
CA MET A 294 28.31 -6.12 -9.00
C MET A 294 28.50 -6.50 -10.48
N SER A 295 27.66 -7.39 -11.01
CA SER A 295 27.68 -7.80 -12.42
C SER A 295 26.82 -6.94 -13.36
N ARG A 296 26.17 -5.89 -12.84
CA ARG A 296 25.42 -4.89 -13.61
C ARG A 296 26.29 -3.70 -13.93
#